data_AF-C1ARM6-F1
#
_entry.id   AF-C1ARM6-F1
#
_cell.length_a   1.000
_cell.length_b   1.000
_cell.length_c   1.000
_cell.angle_alpha   90.00
_cell.angle_beta   90.00
_cell.angle_gamma   90.00
#
_symmetry.space_group_name_H-M   'P 1'
#
loop_
_entity.id
_entity.type
_entity.pdbx_description
1 polymer ?
#
loop_
_entity_poly.entity_id
_entity_poly.type
_entity_poly.pdbx_seq_one_letter_code
_entity_poly.pdbx_strand_id
1 'polypeptide(L)'
;MANQTRWSWPAVGVALIAVAAVTWLAAVVIADVRRAPDAECLAVDSTVTDLIASRPVADPIEPVDAVAVRDPWTRSSGSVPFDNYYAIAMEFRSSDGSISHGVWGLGTDAAPAEGRALTAHADNALGAPFVSVDQLARQSTLWPDTAMFFPEDANAVREARRCLTFQ
;
A
#
# COMPACT_ATOMS: atom_id res chain seq x y z
N MET A 1 -5.70 -20.23 57.87
CA MET A 1 -4.59 -19.29 57.56
C MET A 1 -4.75 -18.90 56.10
N ALA A 2 -5.25 -17.69 55.83
CA ALA A 2 -5.46 -17.19 54.47
C ALA A 2 -4.52 -16.01 54.23
N ASN A 3 -3.47 -16.24 53.43
CA ASN A 3 -2.58 -15.17 52.98
C ASN A 3 -3.25 -14.41 51.83
N GLN A 4 -3.86 -13.27 52.16
CA GLN A 4 -4.27 -12.31 51.15
C GLN A 4 -3.04 -11.52 50.70
N THR A 5 -2.52 -11.84 49.51
CA THR A 5 -1.53 -11.05 48.81
C THR A 5 -2.16 -9.71 48.43
N ARG A 6 -1.95 -8.72 49.30
CA ARG A 6 -2.41 -7.34 49.12
C ARG A 6 -1.55 -6.71 48.01
N TRP A 7 -2.03 -6.78 46.77
CA TRP A 7 -1.35 -6.19 45.63
C TRP A 7 -1.41 -4.66 45.76
N SER A 8 -0.24 -4.04 45.93
CA SER A 8 -0.14 -2.60 46.12
C SER A 8 -0.45 -1.87 44.81
N TRP A 9 -1.33 -0.88 44.87
CA TRP A 9 -1.68 0.05 43.78
C TRP A 9 -0.52 0.56 42.90
N PRO A 10 0.71 0.82 43.41
CA PRO A 10 1.84 1.15 42.55
C PRO A 10 2.24 0.05 41.55
N ALA A 11 2.06 -1.23 41.90
CA ALA A 11 2.37 -2.34 40.99
C ALA A 11 1.42 -2.40 39.79
N VAL A 12 0.16 -2.01 40.01
CA VAL A 12 -0.86 -1.92 38.94
C VAL A 12 -0.54 -0.77 37.99
N GLY A 13 -0.10 0.38 38.51
CA GLY A 13 0.30 1.53 37.69
C GLY A 13 1.50 1.24 36.80
N VAL A 14 2.53 0.57 37.33
CA VAL A 14 3.72 0.18 36.54
C VAL A 14 3.38 -0.87 35.49
N ALA A 15 2.51 -1.83 35.82
CA ALA A 15 2.06 -2.85 34.86
C ALA A 15 1.30 -2.23 33.68
N LEU A 16 0.43 -1.24 33.93
CA LEU A 16 -0.33 -0.56 32.86
C LEU A 16 0.58 0.25 31.93
N ILE A 17 1.59 0.94 32.47
CA ILE A 17 2.56 1.71 31.67
C ILE A 17 3.43 0.77 30.82
N ALA A 18 3.86 -0.36 31.40
CA ALA A 18 4.62 -1.37 30.66
C ALA A 18 3.80 -1.97 29.51
N VAL A 19 2.51 -2.27 29.74
CA VAL A 19 1.62 -2.78 28.67
C VAL A 19 1.41 -1.75 27.58
N ALA A 20 1.18 -0.47 27.92
CA ALA A 20 1.02 0.60 26.94
C ALA A 20 2.30 0.85 26.13
N ALA A 21 3.48 0.73 26.75
CA ALA A 21 4.76 0.84 26.06
C ALA A 21 5.02 -0.36 25.14
N VAL A 22 4.64 -1.57 25.55
CA VAL A 22 4.75 -2.79 24.73
C VAL A 22 3.77 -2.76 23.56
N THR A 23 2.54 -2.25 23.73
CA THR A 23 1.60 -2.09 22.61
C THR A 23 2.02 -0.99 21.65
N TRP A 24 2.60 0.12 22.15
CA TRP A 24 3.20 1.13 21.29
C TRP A 24 4.43 0.61 20.53
N LEU A 25 5.32 -0.13 21.19
CA LEU A 25 6.44 -0.78 20.53
C LEU A 25 5.97 -1.83 19.53
N ALA A 26 4.95 -2.61 19.84
CA ALA A 26 4.36 -3.56 18.90
C ALA A 26 3.72 -2.83 17.70
N ALA A 27 3.02 -1.71 17.90
CA ALA A 27 2.46 -0.93 16.81
C ALA A 27 3.54 -0.28 15.93
N VAL A 28 4.60 0.27 16.53
CA VAL A 28 5.75 0.81 15.81
C VAL A 28 6.50 -0.29 15.07
N VAL A 29 6.69 -1.46 15.69
CA VAL A 29 7.30 -2.62 15.05
C VAL A 29 6.40 -3.16 13.94
N ILE A 30 5.08 -3.23 14.09
CA ILE A 30 4.18 -3.68 13.02
C ILE A 30 4.14 -2.66 11.87
N ALA A 31 4.18 -1.36 12.17
CA ALA A 31 4.25 -0.31 11.16
C ALA A 31 5.61 -0.28 10.43
N ASP A 32 6.71 -0.55 11.12
CA ASP A 32 8.07 -0.60 10.55
C ASP A 32 8.40 -1.98 9.94
N VAL A 33 7.66 -3.03 10.32
CA VAL A 33 7.70 -4.40 9.77
C VAL A 33 6.63 -4.61 8.70
N ARG A 34 6.18 -3.56 8.01
CA ARG A 34 5.87 -3.67 6.57
C ARG A 34 7.17 -3.84 5.77
N ARG A 35 7.98 -4.81 6.19
CA ARG A 35 9.21 -5.23 5.53
C ARG A 35 8.77 -5.80 4.18
N ALA A 36 9.25 -5.20 3.09
CA ALA A 36 8.94 -5.64 1.73
C ALA A 36 9.08 -7.17 1.64
N PRO A 37 8.02 -7.91 1.26
CA PRO A 37 8.12 -9.32 0.94
C PRO A 37 9.04 -9.51 -0.27
N ASP A 38 10.33 -9.68 -0.02
CA ASP A 38 11.36 -9.84 -1.06
C ASP A 38 11.54 -8.59 -1.96
N ALA A 39 12.64 -8.53 -2.72
CA ALA A 39 12.93 -7.39 -3.60
C ALA A 39 11.90 -7.21 -4.74
N GLU A 40 11.06 -8.23 -4.96
CA GLU A 40 10.02 -8.24 -5.98
C GLU A 40 8.69 -7.66 -5.47
N CYS A 41 8.27 -7.98 -4.24
CA CYS A 41 7.00 -7.49 -3.68
C CYS A 41 7.26 -6.39 -2.63
N LEU A 42 6.98 -5.15 -3.00
CA LEU A 42 7.16 -3.97 -2.16
C LEU A 42 5.88 -3.68 -1.36
N ALA A 43 6.03 -3.45 -0.06
CA ALA A 43 4.94 -2.94 0.74
C ALA A 43 4.48 -1.56 0.23
N VAL A 44 3.19 -1.26 0.35
CA VAL A 44 2.61 0.01 -0.07
C VAL A 44 2.19 0.80 1.17
N ASP A 45 2.59 2.06 1.24
CA ASP A 45 2.19 2.97 2.31
C ASP A 45 0.76 3.49 2.09
N SER A 46 0.08 3.86 3.17
CA SER A 46 -1.31 4.33 3.08
C SER A 46 -1.45 5.58 2.21
N THR A 47 -0.41 6.41 2.11
CA THR A 47 -0.40 7.57 1.20
C THR A 47 -0.68 7.20 -0.25
N VAL A 48 -0.26 6.02 -0.70
CA VAL A 48 -0.53 5.53 -2.06
C VAL A 48 -1.95 5.02 -2.18
N THR A 49 -2.40 4.18 -1.23
CA THR A 49 -3.74 3.57 -1.29
C THR A 49 -4.84 4.61 -1.09
N ASP A 50 -4.63 5.57 -0.19
CA ASP A 50 -5.55 6.68 0.06
C ASP A 50 -5.62 7.60 -1.15
N LEU A 51 -4.47 7.83 -1.81
CA LEU A 51 -4.44 8.58 -3.05
C LEU A 51 -5.26 7.83 -4.09
N ILE A 52 -5.01 6.55 -4.38
CA ILE A 52 -5.79 5.73 -5.33
C ILE A 52 -7.30 5.84 -5.04
N ALA A 53 -7.69 5.68 -3.77
CA ALA A 53 -9.09 5.73 -3.32
C ALA A 53 -9.72 7.14 -3.36
N SER A 54 -8.93 8.22 -3.50
CA SER A 54 -9.43 9.60 -3.50
C SER A 54 -10.25 9.98 -4.74
N ARG A 55 -10.28 9.12 -5.77
CA ARG A 55 -10.98 9.37 -7.04
C ARG A 55 -11.94 8.25 -7.40
N PRO A 56 -12.98 7.96 -6.60
CA PRO A 56 -13.94 6.92 -6.95
C PRO A 56 -14.73 7.29 -8.21
N VAL A 57 -15.11 6.28 -9.02
CA VAL A 57 -16.00 6.49 -10.18
C VAL A 57 -17.42 6.81 -9.73
N ALA A 58 -17.92 6.08 -8.73
CA ALA A 58 -19.27 6.23 -8.20
C ALA A 58 -19.25 6.21 -6.67
N ASP A 59 -18.94 5.04 -6.10
CA ASP A 59 -18.90 4.85 -4.65
C ASP A 59 -17.47 4.85 -4.13
N PRO A 60 -17.24 5.37 -2.90
CA PRO A 60 -15.95 5.26 -2.24
C PRO A 60 -15.52 3.80 -2.10
N ILE A 61 -14.23 3.55 -2.28
CA ILE A 61 -13.59 2.29 -1.97
C ILE A 61 -12.74 2.46 -0.71
N GLU A 62 -12.73 1.45 0.16
CA GLU A 62 -11.90 1.40 1.36
C GLU A 62 -10.72 0.46 1.08
N PRO A 63 -9.47 0.95 1.04
CA PRO A 63 -8.30 0.09 0.90
C PRO A 63 -8.19 -0.89 2.08
N VAL A 64 -7.89 -2.15 1.78
CA VAL A 64 -7.70 -3.21 2.79
C VAL A 64 -6.23 -3.63 2.84
N ASP A 65 -5.66 -3.96 1.68
CA ASP A 65 -4.24 -4.31 1.55
C ASP A 65 -3.72 -3.91 0.17
N ALA A 66 -2.41 -3.69 0.06
CA ALA A 66 -1.78 -3.34 -1.20
C ALA A 66 -0.31 -3.75 -1.27
N VAL A 67 0.09 -4.19 -2.46
CA VAL A 67 1.46 -4.55 -2.80
C VAL A 67 1.84 -3.93 -4.13
N ALA A 68 3.09 -3.48 -4.21
CA ALA A 68 3.67 -2.97 -5.43
C ALA A 68 4.76 -3.91 -5.97
N VAL A 69 4.88 -3.99 -7.28
CA VAL A 69 5.99 -4.65 -7.98
C VAL A 69 6.59 -3.64 -8.95
N ARG A 70 7.91 -3.53 -8.96
CA ARG A 70 8.61 -2.62 -9.87
C ARG A 70 8.55 -3.15 -11.31
N ASP A 71 8.21 -2.27 -12.26
CA ASP A 71 8.30 -2.57 -13.69
C ASP A 71 9.49 -1.81 -14.33
N PRO A 72 10.64 -2.46 -14.54
CA PRO A 72 11.77 -1.82 -15.20
C PRO A 72 11.55 -1.63 -16.71
N TRP A 73 10.56 -2.30 -17.31
CA TRP A 73 10.38 -2.35 -18.76
C TRP A 73 9.49 -1.22 -19.29
N THR A 74 8.57 -0.68 -18.49
CA THR A 74 7.75 0.49 -18.89
C THR A 74 8.64 1.67 -19.33
N ARG A 75 9.77 1.86 -18.66
CA ARG A 75 10.76 2.88 -19.05
C ARG A 75 11.40 2.62 -20.42
N SER A 76 11.58 1.36 -20.76
CA SER A 76 12.22 0.96 -22.02
C SER A 76 11.30 1.05 -23.23
N SER A 77 9.98 1.12 -23.04
CA SER A 77 8.98 1.17 -24.12
C SER A 77 8.77 2.55 -24.78
N GLY A 78 9.43 3.61 -24.32
CA GLY A 78 9.37 4.93 -24.96
C GLY A 78 9.76 6.09 -24.04
N SER A 79 9.56 7.33 -24.51
CA SER A 79 9.73 8.56 -23.71
C SER A 79 8.61 8.68 -22.68
N VAL A 80 8.73 7.91 -21.60
CA VAL A 80 7.82 7.99 -20.47
C VAL A 80 8.36 9.04 -19.46
N PRO A 81 7.50 9.74 -18.69
CA PRO A 81 7.92 10.96 -18.01
C PRO A 81 8.65 10.75 -16.68
N PHE A 82 8.78 9.50 -16.21
CA PHE A 82 9.23 9.17 -14.85
C PHE A 82 10.41 8.21 -14.85
N ASP A 83 11.22 8.27 -13.79
CA ASP A 83 12.38 7.39 -13.68
C ASP A 83 12.05 5.94 -13.27
N ASN A 84 10.94 5.73 -12.53
CA ASN A 84 10.53 4.44 -11.97
C ASN A 84 9.03 4.19 -12.17
N TYR A 85 8.69 2.91 -12.35
CA TYR A 85 7.33 2.45 -12.59
C TYR A 85 7.00 1.26 -11.69
N TYR A 86 5.75 1.20 -11.22
CA TYR A 86 5.27 0.15 -10.33
C TYR A 86 3.86 -0.28 -10.72
N ALA A 87 3.60 -1.58 -10.71
CA ALA A 87 2.26 -2.15 -10.68
C ALA A 87 1.84 -2.30 -9.22
N ILE A 88 0.68 -1.77 -8.86
CA ILE A 88 0.13 -1.81 -7.51
C ILE A 88 -1.14 -2.66 -7.55
N ALA A 89 -1.08 -3.85 -6.97
CA ALA A 89 -2.27 -4.65 -6.72
C ALA A 89 -2.83 -4.26 -5.35
N MET A 90 -4.13 -3.96 -5.28
CA MET A 90 -4.79 -3.57 -4.05
C MET A 90 -6.10 -4.33 -3.87
N GLU A 91 -6.29 -4.84 -2.66
CA GLU A 91 -7.58 -5.29 -2.15
C GLU A 91 -8.33 -4.10 -1.58
N PHE A 92 -9.60 -3.97 -1.95
CA PHE A 92 -10.45 -2.90 -1.43
C PHE A 92 -11.87 -3.41 -1.18
N ARG A 93 -12.55 -2.72 -0.27
CA ARG A 93 -13.94 -2.94 0.06
C ARG A 93 -14.82 -1.87 -0.58
N SER A 94 -15.88 -2.31 -1.25
CA SER A 94 -16.91 -1.44 -1.82
C SER A 94 -17.94 -1.02 -0.76
N SER A 95 -18.77 -0.04 -1.07
CA SER A 95 -19.88 0.45 -0.23
C SER A 95 -20.88 -0.65 0.19
N ASP A 96 -21.06 -1.66 -0.66
CA ASP A 96 -21.90 -2.84 -0.40
C ASP A 96 -21.24 -3.90 0.50
N GLY A 97 -20.00 -3.67 0.93
CA GLY A 97 -19.21 -4.56 1.76
C GLY A 97 -18.48 -5.66 0.99
N SER A 98 -18.62 -5.75 -0.34
CA SER A 98 -17.89 -6.70 -1.16
C SER A 98 -16.40 -6.39 -1.18
N ILE A 99 -15.58 -7.44 -1.22
CA ILE A 99 -14.12 -7.35 -1.38
C ILE A 99 -13.78 -7.60 -2.84
N SER A 100 -12.95 -6.73 -3.41
CA SER A 100 -12.48 -6.81 -4.79
C SER A 100 -10.98 -6.50 -4.87
N HIS A 101 -10.37 -6.90 -5.98
CA HIS A 101 -8.97 -6.63 -6.28
C HIS A 101 -8.86 -5.80 -7.55
N GLY A 102 -7.98 -4.80 -7.56
CA GLY A 102 -7.68 -4.02 -8.76
C GLY A 102 -6.19 -3.80 -8.91
N VAL A 103 -5.77 -3.40 -10.11
CA VAL A 103 -4.38 -3.03 -10.38
C VAL A 103 -4.27 -1.62 -10.95
N TRP A 104 -3.37 -0.85 -10.36
CA TRP A 104 -3.00 0.49 -10.78
C TRP A 104 -1.53 0.56 -11.16
N GLY A 105 -1.20 1.39 -12.14
CA GLY A 105 0.17 1.72 -12.48
C GLY A 105 0.57 3.03 -11.82
N LEU A 106 1.78 3.10 -11.28
CA LEU A 106 2.36 4.31 -10.70
C LEU A 106 3.69 4.65 -11.36
N GLY A 107 3.86 5.92 -11.75
CA GLY A 107 5.12 6.50 -12.17
C GLY A 107 5.66 7.42 -11.10
N THR A 108 6.96 7.39 -10.86
CA THR A 108 7.61 8.27 -9.88
C THR A 108 9.09 8.42 -10.21
N ASP A 109 9.66 9.59 -9.93
CA ASP A 109 11.10 9.80 -10.09
C ASP A 109 11.91 9.18 -8.96
N ALA A 110 11.33 9.12 -7.77
CA ALA A 110 11.97 8.54 -6.59
C ALA A 110 11.59 7.07 -6.45
N ALA A 111 12.59 6.19 -6.35
CA ALA A 111 12.41 4.83 -5.86
C ALA A 111 12.44 4.82 -4.32
N PRO A 112 11.68 3.93 -3.65
CA PRO A 112 11.81 3.77 -2.21
C PRO A 112 13.21 3.25 -1.87
N ALA A 113 13.74 3.68 -0.73
CA ALA A 113 14.97 3.10 -0.20
C ALA A 113 14.76 1.62 0.14
N GLU A 114 15.82 0.83 0.12
CA GLU A 114 15.75 -0.61 0.39
C GLU A 114 15.03 -0.92 1.71
N GLY A 115 14.08 -1.86 1.68
CA GLY A 115 13.27 -2.25 2.83
C GLY A 115 12.20 -1.23 3.24
N ARG A 116 12.01 -0.13 2.51
CA ARG A 116 10.94 0.85 2.75
C ARG A 116 9.74 0.61 1.83
N ALA A 117 8.57 0.95 2.35
CA ALA A 117 7.34 0.93 1.57
C ALA A 117 7.37 1.98 0.46
N LEU A 118 6.62 1.70 -0.62
CA LEU A 118 6.34 2.66 -1.68
C LEU A 118 5.41 3.75 -1.14
N THR A 119 5.82 5.00 -1.30
CA THR A 119 5.05 6.19 -0.91
C THR A 119 4.72 7.03 -2.13
N ALA A 120 3.56 7.68 -2.16
CA ALA A 120 3.21 8.68 -3.18
C ALA A 120 2.78 9.97 -2.48
N HIS A 121 3.10 11.12 -3.06
CA HIS A 121 2.67 12.41 -2.54
C HIS A 121 1.89 13.14 -3.63
N ALA A 122 0.71 13.63 -3.27
CA ALA A 122 -0.18 14.33 -4.19
C ALA A 122 0.43 15.65 -4.73
N ASP A 123 1.36 16.26 -3.99
CA ASP A 123 1.85 17.63 -4.21
C ASP A 123 3.21 17.72 -4.94
N ASN A 124 3.81 16.60 -5.37
CA ASN A 124 5.04 16.68 -6.14
C ASN A 124 4.75 17.35 -7.49
N ALA A 125 5.53 18.37 -7.86
CA ALA A 125 5.28 19.25 -9.01
C ALA A 125 5.24 18.53 -10.39
N LEU A 126 5.60 17.25 -10.46
CA LEU A 126 5.45 16.38 -11.63
C LEU A 126 4.28 15.40 -11.53
N GLY A 127 3.60 15.34 -10.38
CA GLY A 127 2.42 14.55 -10.06
C GLY A 127 2.60 13.07 -10.40
N ALA A 128 2.96 12.24 -9.41
CA ALA A 128 2.98 10.78 -9.58
C ALA A 128 1.77 10.30 -10.40
N PRO A 129 1.95 9.89 -11.68
CA PRO A 129 0.83 9.53 -12.52
C PRO A 129 0.31 8.19 -12.08
N PHE A 130 -1.00 8.14 -11.86
CA PHE A 130 -1.69 6.89 -11.75
C PHE A 130 -2.42 6.58 -13.04
N VAL A 131 -2.47 5.30 -13.37
CA VAL A 131 -3.31 4.75 -14.43
C VAL A 131 -4.06 3.55 -13.87
N SER A 132 -5.35 3.43 -14.22
CA SER A 132 -6.12 2.23 -13.92
C SER A 132 -5.80 1.15 -14.96
N VAL A 133 -5.15 0.07 -14.53
CA VAL A 133 -4.54 -0.92 -15.44
C VAL A 133 -5.50 -2.03 -15.83
N ASP A 134 -6.32 -2.51 -14.90
CA ASP A 134 -7.29 -3.55 -15.16
C ASP A 134 -8.74 -3.08 -15.14
N GLN A 135 -9.66 -3.95 -15.57
CA GLN A 135 -11.07 -3.62 -15.64
C GLN A 135 -11.65 -3.19 -14.28
N LEU A 136 -11.28 -3.86 -13.19
CA LEU A 136 -11.79 -3.53 -11.85
C LEU A 136 -11.28 -2.16 -11.40
N ALA A 137 -9.99 -1.87 -11.55
CA ALA A 137 -9.43 -0.55 -11.24
C ALA A 137 -10.12 0.59 -12.03
N ARG A 138 -10.42 0.36 -13.32
CA ARG A 138 -11.13 1.32 -14.19
C ARG A 138 -12.59 1.53 -13.78
N GLN A 139 -13.25 0.49 -13.27
CA GLN A 139 -14.62 0.57 -12.78
C GLN A 139 -14.70 1.20 -11.39
N SER A 140 -13.66 1.08 -10.58
CA SER A 140 -13.63 1.58 -9.22
C SER A 140 -13.12 3.03 -9.10
N THR A 141 -12.13 3.44 -9.90
CA THR A 141 -11.47 4.75 -9.75
C THR A 141 -11.18 5.47 -11.07
N LEU A 142 -11.22 6.80 -11.03
CA LEU A 142 -11.01 7.71 -12.15
C LEU A 142 -9.57 8.27 -12.14
N TRP A 143 -8.66 7.49 -12.73
CA TRP A 143 -7.28 7.92 -13.00
C TRP A 143 -7.08 8.25 -14.49
N PRO A 144 -6.38 9.34 -14.80
CA PRO A 144 -6.21 9.78 -16.19
C PRO A 144 -5.27 8.84 -16.94
N ASP A 145 -5.78 8.21 -18.01
CA ASP A 145 -5.05 7.26 -18.85
C ASP A 145 -4.19 7.94 -19.94
N THR A 146 -3.54 9.06 -19.59
CA THR A 146 -2.98 9.97 -20.62
C THR A 146 -1.49 10.28 -20.48
N ALA A 147 -0.87 9.98 -19.34
CA ALA A 147 0.56 10.28 -19.11
C ALA A 147 1.47 9.04 -19.16
N MET A 148 0.91 7.85 -19.06
CA MET A 148 1.65 6.59 -18.96
C MET A 148 0.83 5.46 -19.57
N PHE A 149 1.48 4.64 -20.40
CA PHE A 149 0.91 3.38 -20.85
C PHE A 149 1.47 2.24 -19.99
N PHE A 150 0.59 1.51 -19.30
CA PHE A 150 0.96 0.37 -18.46
C PHE A 150 0.09 -0.83 -18.88
N PRO A 151 0.65 -1.81 -19.62
CA PRO A 151 -0.12 -2.93 -20.14
C PRO A 151 -0.70 -3.81 -19.03
N GLU A 152 -1.95 -4.25 -19.19
CA GLU A 152 -2.60 -5.18 -18.25
C GLU A 152 -1.95 -6.56 -18.22
N ASP A 153 -1.27 -6.96 -19.31
CA ASP A 153 -0.53 -8.21 -19.44
C ASP A 153 0.96 -8.09 -19.08
N ALA A 154 1.40 -6.93 -18.58
CA ALA A 154 2.78 -6.75 -18.13
C ALA A 154 3.12 -7.73 -17.00
N ASN A 155 4.37 -8.23 -17.00
CA ASN A 155 4.84 -9.18 -15.98
C ASN A 155 4.64 -8.63 -14.56
N ALA A 156 4.89 -7.34 -14.36
CA ALA A 156 4.70 -6.67 -13.07
C ALA A 156 3.24 -6.71 -12.59
N VAL A 157 2.23 -6.64 -13.47
CA VAL A 157 0.80 -6.77 -13.08
C VAL A 157 0.53 -8.17 -12.55
N ARG A 158 1.00 -9.19 -13.26
CA ARG A 158 0.83 -10.59 -12.86
C ARG A 158 1.54 -10.88 -11.55
N GLU A 159 2.75 -10.36 -11.38
CA GLU A 159 3.54 -10.50 -10.16
C GLU A 159 2.89 -9.76 -8.99
N ALA A 160 2.40 -8.53 -9.17
CA ALA A 160 1.73 -7.78 -8.10
C ALA A 160 0.48 -8.50 -7.60
N ARG A 161 -0.36 -9.02 -8.52
CA ARG A 161 -1.52 -9.86 -8.14
C ARG A 161 -1.10 -11.09 -7.35
N ARG A 162 -0.02 -11.74 -7.78
CA ARG A 162 0.54 -12.90 -7.07
C ARG A 162 1.01 -12.51 -5.67
N CYS A 163 1.77 -11.44 -5.54
CA CYS A 163 2.26 -10.97 -4.25
C CYS A 163 1.12 -10.70 -3.26
N LEU A 164 0.04 -10.03 -3.70
CA LEU A 164 -1.12 -9.75 -2.87
C LEU A 164 -1.81 -11.03 -2.35
N THR A 165 -1.79 -12.12 -3.12
CA THR A 165 -2.40 -13.40 -2.69
C THR A 165 -1.55 -14.22 -1.71
N PHE A 166 -0.28 -13.88 -1.50
CA PHE A 166 0.67 -14.65 -0.68
C PHE A 166 1.17 -13.90 0.57
N GLN A 167 0.51 -12.79 0.96
CA GLN A 167 0.76 -12.11 2.25
C GLN A 167 0.09 -12.85 3.42
#